data_AF-A0A355VB65-F1
#
_entry.id   AF-A0A355VB65-F1
#
_cell.length_a   1.000
_cell.length_b   1.000
_cell.length_c   1.000
_cell.angle_alpha   90.00
_cell.angle_beta   90.00
_cell.angle_gamma   90.00
#
_symmetry.space_group_name_H-M   'P 1'
#
loop_
_entity.id
_entity.type
_entity.pdbx_description
1 polymer ?
#
loop_
_entity_poly.entity_id
_entity_poly.type
_entity_poly.pdbx_seq_one_letter_code
_entity_poly.pdbx_strand_id
1 'polypeptide(L)'
;VHSGDSACSLPPYNLPADVQNLIREQVASLARELNVVGLMNTQLAYQDGEIYVIEVNPRASRTVPFVSKCIGVSLAKVAARCMAGTSLAEQGFTKEIIPKTYAVKEAVFPFNKFPGVDPILGPEMKSTGEVMGVGETFAEAFAKSQLGAGE
;
A
#
# COMPACT_ATOMS: atom_id res chain seq x y z
N VAL A 1 -5.49 9.24 10.59
CA VAL A 1 -5.01 7.94 11.09
C VAL A 1 -3.74 7.59 10.34
N HIS A 2 -2.70 7.14 11.04
CA HIS A 2 -1.42 6.79 10.43
C HIS A 2 -1.58 5.62 9.44
N SER A 3 -0.81 5.63 8.34
CA SER A 3 -0.91 4.62 7.28
C SER A 3 -0.67 3.18 7.75
N GLY A 4 0.14 3.00 8.80
CA GLY A 4 0.39 1.70 9.42
C GLY A 4 -0.82 1.13 10.14
N ASP A 5 -1.62 1.98 10.79
CA ASP A 5 -2.82 1.58 11.54
C ASP A 5 -4.08 1.60 10.69
N SER A 6 -3.98 2.05 9.45
CA SER A 6 -5.12 2.10 8.54
C SER A 6 -5.32 0.75 7.87
N ALA A 7 -6.59 0.34 7.75
CA ALA A 7 -7.00 -0.60 6.74
C ALA A 7 -6.74 -0.01 5.35
N CYS A 8 -6.40 -0.84 4.37
CA CYS A 8 -6.26 -0.38 2.99
C CYS A 8 -6.71 -1.44 2.00
N SER A 9 -7.05 -1.01 0.79
CA SER A 9 -7.56 -1.90 -0.27
C SER A 9 -6.73 -1.80 -1.53
N LEU A 10 -6.56 -2.93 -2.21
CA LEU A 10 -6.00 -3.03 -3.53
C LEU A 10 -6.88 -3.96 -4.39
N PRO A 11 -7.45 -3.48 -5.51
CA PRO A 11 -7.42 -2.10 -6.00
C PRO A 11 -8.21 -1.11 -5.12
N PRO A 12 -8.09 0.22 -5.33
CA PRO A 12 -8.91 1.21 -4.63
C PRO A 12 -10.41 0.97 -4.83
N TYR A 13 -11.21 1.09 -3.77
CA TYR A 13 -12.64 0.78 -3.81
C TYR A 13 -13.54 2.01 -4.03
N ASN A 14 -13.02 3.22 -3.82
CA ASN A 14 -13.78 4.48 -3.86
C ASN A 14 -13.01 5.67 -4.46
N LEU A 15 -11.90 5.43 -5.16
CA LEU A 15 -11.10 6.48 -5.78
C LEU A 15 -11.35 6.54 -7.29
N PRO A 16 -11.77 7.69 -7.86
CA PRO A 16 -12.01 7.82 -9.30
C PRO A 16 -10.79 7.48 -10.17
N ALA A 17 -11.02 6.92 -11.36
CA ALA A 17 -9.96 6.43 -12.24
C ALA A 17 -9.06 7.54 -12.80
N ASP A 18 -9.63 8.71 -13.07
CA ASP A 18 -8.91 9.93 -13.46
C ASP A 18 -7.98 10.42 -12.36
N VAL A 19 -8.44 10.43 -11.11
CA VAL A 19 -7.61 10.75 -9.94
C VAL A 19 -6.48 9.74 -9.79
N GLN A 20 -6.75 8.44 -9.94
CA GLN A 20 -5.71 7.41 -9.92
C GLN A 20 -4.66 7.61 -11.03
N ASN A 21 -5.08 8.03 -12.24
CA ASN A 21 -4.14 8.31 -13.32
C ASN A 21 -3.25 9.51 -13.03
N LEU A 22 -3.82 10.58 -12.45
CA LEU A 22 -3.04 11.73 -12.02
C LEU A 22 -2.03 11.35 -10.92
N ILE A 23 -2.42 10.49 -9.97
CA ILE A 23 -1.50 9.92 -8.97
C ILE A 23 -0.35 9.18 -9.66
N ARG A 24 -0.62 8.33 -10.66
CA ARG A 24 0.43 7.59 -11.40
C ARG A 24 1.42 8.54 -12.05
N GLU A 25 0.94 9.60 -12.70
CA GLU A 25 1.78 10.62 -13.35
C GLU A 25 2.67 11.34 -12.33
N GLN A 26 2.10 11.82 -11.23
CA GLN A 26 2.83 12.50 -10.17
C GLN A 26 3.90 11.60 -9.54
N VAL A 27 3.55 10.35 -9.20
CA VAL A 27 4.50 9.38 -8.61
C VAL A 27 5.62 9.05 -9.58
N ALA A 28 5.33 8.89 -10.88
CA ALA A 28 6.36 8.65 -11.89
C ALA A 28 7.28 9.86 -12.08
N SER A 29 6.75 11.08 -11.96
CA SER A 29 7.55 12.31 -12.00
C SER A 29 8.50 12.40 -10.80
N LEU A 30 7.97 12.18 -9.60
CA LEU A 30 8.75 12.15 -8.35
C LEU A 30 9.87 11.11 -8.40
N ALA A 31 9.60 9.92 -8.94
CA ALA A 31 10.59 8.86 -9.11
C ALA A 31 11.81 9.31 -9.92
N ARG A 32 11.56 10.03 -11.03
CA ARG A 32 12.61 10.52 -11.93
C ARG A 32 13.39 11.66 -11.30
N GLU A 33 12.68 12.63 -10.71
CA GLU A 33 13.30 13.80 -10.08
C GLU A 33 14.21 13.40 -8.90
N LEU A 34 13.77 12.43 -8.10
CA LEU A 34 14.54 11.92 -6.96
C LEU A 34 15.60 10.87 -7.35
N ASN A 35 15.77 10.58 -8.65
CA ASN A 35 16.71 9.59 -9.17
C ASN A 35 16.58 8.21 -8.48
N VAL A 36 15.34 7.76 -8.26
CA VAL A 36 15.07 6.52 -7.55
C VAL A 36 15.56 5.32 -8.37
N VAL A 37 16.40 4.48 -7.75
CA VAL A 37 16.78 3.15 -8.25
C VAL A 37 16.36 2.10 -7.23
N GLY A 38 15.39 1.25 -7.59
CA GLY A 38 14.82 0.25 -6.70
C GLY A 38 13.37 0.55 -6.33
N LEU A 39 13.04 0.46 -5.04
CA LEU A 39 11.69 0.73 -4.53
C LEU A 39 11.54 2.17 -4.04
N MET A 40 10.33 2.70 -4.23
CA MET A 40 9.87 3.89 -3.54
C MET A 40 8.43 3.69 -3.06
N ASN A 41 8.06 4.47 -2.06
CA ASN A 41 6.68 4.62 -1.60
C ASN A 41 6.34 6.11 -1.49
N THR A 42 5.17 6.47 -1.98
CA THR A 42 4.65 7.85 -1.92
C THR A 42 3.34 7.83 -1.15
N GLN A 43 3.18 8.74 -0.21
CA GLN A 43 1.95 8.92 0.55
C GLN A 43 1.29 10.24 0.12
N LEU A 44 0.01 10.14 -0.22
CA LEU A 44 -0.78 11.23 -0.78
C LEU A 44 -2.07 11.37 0.03
N ALA A 45 -2.63 12.57 0.05
CA ALA A 45 -3.99 12.83 0.49
C ALA A 45 -4.81 13.36 -0.69
N TYR A 46 -6.05 12.94 -0.82
CA TYR A 46 -6.99 13.47 -1.81
C TYR A 46 -8.15 14.12 -1.07
N GLN A 47 -8.32 15.43 -1.28
CA GLN A 47 -9.34 16.21 -0.60
C GLN A 47 -9.84 17.30 -1.54
N ASP A 48 -11.16 17.48 -1.62
CA ASP A 48 -11.83 18.56 -2.35
C ASP A 48 -11.38 18.71 -3.82
N GLY A 49 -11.09 17.58 -4.47
CA GLY A 49 -10.63 17.54 -5.87
C GLY A 49 -9.12 17.70 -6.06
N GLU A 50 -8.36 17.88 -4.98
CA GLU A 50 -6.92 18.11 -5.03
C GLU A 50 -6.12 16.96 -4.42
N ILE A 51 -4.95 16.69 -5.02
CA ILE A 51 -3.99 15.70 -4.51
C ILE A 51 -2.85 16.45 -3.82
N TYR A 52 -2.61 16.11 -2.57
CA TYR A 52 -1.54 16.64 -1.73
C TYR A 52 -0.49 15.57 -1.47
N VAL A 53 0.79 15.93 -1.58
CA VAL A 53 1.89 15.04 -1.23
C VAL A 53 2.17 15.14 0.27
N ILE A 54 2.12 14.02 0.98
CA ILE A 54 2.47 13.94 2.42
C ILE A 54 3.98 13.70 2.54
N GLU A 55 4.46 12.59 1.97
CA GLU A 55 5.88 12.23 2.00
C GLU A 55 6.25 11.28 0.84
N VAL A 56 7.54 11.26 0.51
CA VAL A 56 8.14 10.28 -0.40
C VAL A 56 9.26 9.54 0.33
N ASN A 57 9.17 8.21 0.35
CA ASN A 57 10.14 7.32 0.93
C ASN A 57 10.88 6.58 -0.20
N PRO A 58 12.10 6.99 -0.59
CA PRO A 58 12.89 6.34 -1.65
C PRO A 58 13.54 5.04 -1.14
N ARG A 59 12.71 4.14 -0.62
CA ARG A 59 13.07 2.83 -0.07
C ARG A 59 11.86 1.90 -0.07
N ALA A 60 12.08 0.64 0.28
CA ALA A 60 10.99 -0.28 0.55
C ALA A 60 10.12 0.21 1.73
N SER A 61 8.79 0.15 1.56
CA SER A 61 7.82 0.37 2.62
C SER A 61 7.32 -0.95 3.19
N ARG A 62 6.66 -0.88 4.36
CA ARG A 62 6.01 -2.03 4.99
C ARG A 62 4.91 -2.67 4.13
N THR A 63 4.37 -1.95 3.14
CA THR A 63 3.28 -2.44 2.26
C THR A 63 3.77 -3.30 1.08
N VAL A 64 5.08 -3.35 0.81
CA VAL A 64 5.64 -4.11 -0.32
C VAL A 64 5.27 -5.60 -0.30
N PRO A 65 5.30 -6.32 0.85
CA PRO A 65 4.86 -7.71 0.91
C PRO A 65 3.39 -7.89 0.56
N PHE A 66 2.50 -7.05 1.09
CA PHE A 66 1.07 -7.05 0.78
C PHE A 66 0.83 -6.86 -0.72
N VAL A 67 1.39 -5.79 -1.32
CA VAL A 67 1.23 -5.52 -2.76
C VAL A 67 1.77 -6.68 -3.60
N SER A 68 2.94 -7.21 -3.23
CA SER A 68 3.56 -8.35 -3.93
C SER A 68 2.67 -9.58 -3.93
N LYS A 69 1.98 -9.85 -2.81
CA LYS A 69 1.02 -10.96 -2.70
C LYS A 69 -0.22 -10.73 -3.57
N CYS A 70 -0.73 -9.50 -3.62
CA CYS A 70 -1.89 -9.16 -4.43
C CYS A 70 -1.66 -9.37 -5.92
N ILE A 71 -0.49 -8.97 -6.43
CA ILE A 71 -0.18 -9.03 -7.87
C ILE A 71 0.55 -10.32 -8.30
N GLY A 72 0.92 -11.18 -7.35
CA GLY A 72 1.64 -12.42 -7.62
C GLY A 72 3.11 -12.25 -8.03
N VAL A 73 3.69 -11.04 -7.87
CA VAL A 73 5.06 -10.71 -8.26
C VAL A 73 5.82 -10.14 -7.06
N SER A 74 7.04 -10.64 -6.82
CA SER A 74 7.88 -10.11 -5.75
C SER A 74 8.53 -8.79 -6.17
N LEU A 75 7.91 -7.67 -5.76
CA LEU A 75 8.43 -6.33 -6.04
C LEU A 75 9.83 -6.12 -5.44
N ALA A 76 10.10 -6.70 -4.27
CA ALA A 76 11.42 -6.67 -3.66
C ALA A 76 12.50 -7.32 -4.55
N LYS A 77 12.20 -8.48 -5.18
CA LYS A 77 13.14 -9.12 -6.12
C LYS A 77 13.33 -8.31 -7.39
N VAL A 78 12.25 -7.73 -7.93
CA VAL A 78 12.31 -6.89 -9.14
C VAL A 78 13.19 -5.67 -8.90
N ALA A 79 12.96 -4.98 -7.78
CA ALA A 79 13.72 -3.80 -7.42
C ALA A 79 15.18 -4.11 -7.05
N ALA A 80 15.45 -5.23 -6.37
CA ALA A 80 16.82 -5.66 -6.08
C ALA A 80 17.63 -5.88 -7.37
N ARG A 81 17.01 -6.48 -8.40
CA ARG A 81 17.62 -6.64 -9.71
C ARG A 81 17.84 -5.31 -10.42
N CYS A 82 16.91 -4.34 -10.29
CA CYS A 82 17.12 -2.98 -10.79
C CYS A 82 18.33 -2.32 -10.15
N MET A 83 18.47 -2.42 -8.83
CA MET A 83 19.65 -1.90 -8.10
C MET A 83 20.95 -2.59 -8.50
N ALA A 84 20.88 -3.87 -8.92
CA ALA A 84 22.02 -4.62 -9.44
C ALA A 84 22.31 -4.38 -10.94
N GLY A 85 21.55 -3.50 -11.60
CA GLY A 85 21.78 -3.10 -13.00
C GLY A 85 20.90 -3.79 -14.05
N THR A 86 19.98 -4.68 -13.66
CA THR A 86 19.00 -5.28 -14.59
C THR A 86 17.73 -4.42 -14.65
N SER A 87 17.51 -3.75 -15.78
CA SER A 87 16.38 -2.85 -15.98
C SER A 87 15.01 -3.54 -15.87
N LEU A 88 13.95 -2.77 -15.63
CA LEU A 88 12.57 -3.26 -15.68
C LEU A 88 12.21 -3.88 -17.04
N ALA A 89 12.77 -3.34 -18.13
CA ALA A 89 12.55 -3.84 -19.49
C ALA A 89 13.15 -5.24 -19.68
N GLU A 90 14.40 -5.46 -19.24
CA GLU A 90 15.05 -6.78 -19.29
C GLU A 90 14.33 -7.82 -18.42
N GLN A 91 13.69 -7.37 -17.33
CA GLN A 91 12.88 -8.23 -16.47
C GLN A 91 11.45 -8.47 -17.00
N GLY A 92 11.03 -7.77 -18.08
CA GLY A 92 9.66 -7.85 -18.59
C GLY A 92 8.60 -7.24 -17.66
N PHE A 93 8.99 -6.41 -16.70
CA PHE A 93 8.10 -5.80 -15.71
C PHE A 93 7.88 -4.32 -15.99
N THR A 94 7.23 -4.03 -17.12
CA THR A 94 7.03 -2.65 -17.63
C THR A 94 5.57 -2.18 -17.58
N LYS A 95 4.65 -3.06 -17.18
CA LYS A 95 3.22 -2.76 -17.08
C LYS A 95 2.73 -3.02 -15.66
N GLU A 96 1.90 -2.11 -15.15
CA GLU A 96 1.20 -2.29 -13.88
C GLU A 96 0.25 -3.48 -13.98
N ILE A 97 0.22 -4.30 -12.92
CA ILE A 97 -0.72 -5.41 -12.78
C ILE A 97 -1.83 -4.96 -11.84
N ILE A 98 -3.05 -4.84 -12.37
CA ILE A 98 -4.25 -4.57 -11.58
C ILE A 98 -4.92 -5.92 -11.27
N PRO A 99 -5.01 -6.34 -9.99
CA PRO A 99 -5.68 -7.58 -9.63
C PRO A 99 -7.17 -7.57 -10.00
N LYS A 100 -7.70 -8.75 -10.32
CA LYS A 100 -9.13 -8.94 -10.63
C LYS A 100 -10.01 -9.05 -9.37
N THR A 101 -9.41 -9.44 -8.26
CA THR A 101 -10.05 -9.56 -6.94
C THR A 101 -9.66 -8.39 -6.05
N TYR A 102 -10.43 -8.17 -4.99
CA TYR A 102 -10.06 -7.26 -3.92
C TYR A 102 -9.19 -7.96 -2.89
N ALA A 103 -8.14 -7.27 -2.48
CA ALA A 103 -7.36 -7.57 -1.30
C ALA A 103 -7.48 -6.40 -0.31
N VAL A 104 -7.76 -6.71 0.95
CA VAL A 104 -7.81 -5.73 2.03
C VAL A 104 -6.78 -6.12 3.07
N LYS A 105 -5.91 -5.17 3.44
CA LYS A 105 -5.03 -5.28 4.59
C LYS A 105 -5.70 -4.62 5.79
N GLU A 106 -5.72 -5.30 6.92
CA GLU A 106 -6.19 -4.77 8.20
C GLU A 106 -5.07 -4.81 9.24
N ALA A 107 -5.07 -3.86 10.18
CA ALA A 107 -4.08 -3.73 11.25
C ALA A 107 -4.51 -4.49 12.51
N VAL A 108 -3.54 -5.09 13.22
CA VAL A 108 -3.77 -5.78 14.51
C VAL A 108 -3.16 -4.96 15.64
N PHE A 109 -3.97 -4.70 16.67
CA PHE A 109 -3.62 -3.79 17.76
C PHE A 109 -3.35 -4.50 19.09
N PRO A 110 -2.37 -4.02 19.87
CA PRO A 110 -2.02 -4.62 21.16
C PRO A 110 -2.80 -4.02 22.35
N PHE A 111 -3.91 -3.30 22.14
CA PHE A 111 -4.61 -2.57 23.21
C PHE A 111 -5.02 -3.47 24.39
N ASN A 112 -5.38 -4.73 24.11
CA ASN A 112 -5.69 -5.73 25.14
C ASN A 112 -4.50 -6.08 26.06
N LYS A 113 -3.26 -5.79 25.64
CA LYS A 113 -2.04 -5.94 26.45
C LYS A 113 -1.78 -4.71 27.33
N PHE A 114 -2.44 -3.58 27.05
CA PHE A 114 -2.20 -2.29 27.70
C PHE A 114 -3.53 -1.64 28.15
N PRO A 115 -4.22 -2.17 29.18
CA PRO A 115 -5.56 -1.73 29.57
C PRO A 115 -5.63 -0.29 30.10
N GLY A 116 -4.50 0.34 30.41
CA GLY A 116 -4.41 1.76 30.80
C GLY A 116 -4.23 2.72 29.62
N VAL A 117 -4.19 2.20 28.38
CA VAL A 117 -4.03 3.01 27.16
C VAL A 117 -5.39 3.17 26.49
N ASP A 118 -5.65 4.38 26.03
CA ASP A 118 -6.85 4.71 25.25
C ASP A 118 -6.77 4.08 23.85
N PRO A 119 -7.72 3.20 23.45
CA PRO A 119 -7.73 2.51 22.16
C PRO A 119 -8.19 3.41 21.00
N ILE A 120 -7.68 4.65 20.94
CA ILE A 120 -7.95 5.61 19.88
C ILE A 120 -6.78 5.67 18.90
N LEU A 121 -7.11 5.68 17.60
CA LEU A 121 -6.14 5.80 16.52
C LEU A 121 -5.74 7.26 16.28
N GLY A 122 -4.49 7.48 15.86
CA GLY A 122 -3.94 8.82 15.73
C GLY A 122 -2.96 8.97 14.56
N PRO A 123 -2.16 10.04 14.55
CA PRO A 123 -1.07 10.23 13.58
C PRO A 123 0.18 9.38 13.89
N GLU A 124 0.31 8.87 15.12
CA GLU A 124 1.33 7.89 15.51
C GLU A 124 0.82 6.46 15.31
N MET A 125 1.70 5.57 14.85
CA MET A 125 1.40 4.14 14.63
C MET A 125 1.39 3.37 15.95
N LYS A 126 0.35 2.57 16.19
CA LYS A 126 0.19 1.72 17.38
C LYS A 126 0.03 0.22 17.08
N SER A 127 -0.27 -0.16 15.85
CA SER A 127 -0.44 -1.55 15.44
C SER A 127 0.87 -2.35 15.50
N THR A 128 0.76 -3.65 15.76
CA THR A 128 1.89 -4.58 15.87
C THR A 128 1.97 -5.58 14.72
N GLY A 129 0.90 -5.73 13.97
CA GLY A 129 0.81 -6.69 12.87
C GLY A 129 -0.26 -6.32 11.86
N GLU A 130 -0.38 -7.14 10.83
CA GLU A 130 -1.37 -6.98 9.77
C GLU A 130 -1.88 -8.34 9.28
N VAL A 131 -3.11 -8.35 8.78
CA VAL A 131 -3.74 -9.50 8.12
C VAL A 131 -4.24 -9.09 6.75
N MET A 132 -4.51 -10.09 5.89
CA MET A 132 -4.99 -9.87 4.53
C MET A 132 -6.24 -10.70 4.26
N GLY A 133 -7.33 -10.03 3.88
CA GLY A 133 -8.55 -10.64 3.36
C GLY A 133 -8.59 -10.53 1.83
N VAL A 134 -9.09 -11.58 1.15
CA VAL A 134 -9.22 -11.62 -0.32
C VAL A 134 -10.64 -12.02 -0.70
N GLY A 135 -11.27 -11.28 -1.62
CA GLY A 135 -12.63 -11.52 -2.06
C GLY A 135 -12.89 -11.05 -3.49
N GLU A 136 -13.98 -11.54 -4.08
CA GLU A 136 -14.47 -11.07 -5.38
C GLU A 136 -15.03 -9.64 -5.27
N THR A 137 -15.53 -9.28 -4.09
CA THR A 137 -16.00 -7.94 -3.77
C THR A 137 -15.17 -7.31 -2.66
N PHE A 138 -15.14 -5.97 -2.62
CA PHE A 138 -14.51 -5.23 -1.52
C PHE A 138 -15.10 -5.65 -0.17
N ALA A 139 -16.42 -5.77 -0.07
CA ALA A 139 -17.12 -6.14 1.16
C ALA A 139 -16.69 -7.52 1.66
N GLU A 140 -16.56 -8.50 0.77
CA GLU A 140 -16.08 -9.84 1.13
C GLU A 140 -14.62 -9.81 1.60
N ALA A 141 -13.74 -9.10 0.87
CA ALA A 141 -12.34 -8.96 1.25
C ALA A 141 -12.19 -8.26 2.61
N PHE A 142 -12.96 -7.20 2.85
CA PHE A 142 -12.98 -6.45 4.10
C PHE A 142 -13.47 -7.31 5.27
N ALA A 143 -14.59 -8.03 5.09
CA ALA A 143 -15.12 -8.94 6.10
C ALA A 143 -14.11 -10.04 6.49
N LYS A 144 -13.40 -10.62 5.51
CA LYS A 144 -12.33 -11.60 5.77
C LYS A 144 -11.14 -10.98 6.50
N SER A 145 -10.79 -9.73 6.20
CA SER A 145 -9.68 -9.04 6.86
C SER A 145 -10.02 -8.71 8.33
N GLN A 146 -11.25 -8.28 8.63
CA GLN A 146 -11.70 -8.06 10.01
C GLN A 146 -11.73 -9.35 10.82
N LEU A 147 -12.32 -10.42 10.27
CA LEU A 147 -12.30 -11.73 10.91
C LEU A 147 -10.86 -12.21 11.18
N GLY A 148 -9.94 -11.94 10.25
CA GLY A 148 -8.52 -12.24 10.41
C GLY A 148 -7.84 -11.43 11.53
N ALA A 149 -8.27 -10.18 11.73
CA ALA A 149 -7.74 -9.29 12.75
C ALA A 149 -8.29 -9.60 14.16
N GLY A 150 -9.31 -10.45 14.25
CA GLY A 150 -10.00 -10.79 15.49
C GLY A 150 -11.16 -9.86 15.83
N GLU A 151 -11.73 -9.21 14.81
CA GLU A 151 -12.92 -8.35 14.89
C GLU A 151 -14.20 -9.08 14.44
#